data_AF-A0A5K1B8D3-F1
#
_entry.id   AF-A0A5K1B8D3-F1
#
_cell.length_a   1.000
_cell.length_b   1.000
_cell.length_c   1.000
_cell.angle_alpha   90.00
_cell.angle_beta   90.00
_cell.angle_gamma   90.00
#
_symmetry.space_group_name_H-M   'P 1'
#
loop_
_entity.id
_entity.type
_entity.pdbx_description
1 polymer ?
#
loop_
_entity_poly.entity_id
_entity_poly.type
_entity_poly.pdbx_seq_one_letter_code
_entity_poly.pdbx_strand_id
1 'polypeptide(L)'
;TPSSTETPNKPSAPVAYPFTLIKPCGMQGAVTLSDINQRILTPPASMSKYKKSKDAASSYPTSAFSGKPVVALTKIQTEGGKGSITIMRTKG
;
A
#
# COMPACT_ATOMS: atom_id res chain seq x y z
N THR A 1 52.98 19.87 9.15
CA THR A 1 51.58 20.04 8.68
C THR A 1 50.91 18.67 8.72
N PRO A 2 49.90 18.43 9.57
CA PRO A 2 49.28 17.11 9.65
C PRO A 2 48.34 16.85 8.46
N SER A 3 48.28 15.57 8.09
CA SER A 3 47.64 15.00 6.91
C SER A 3 46.12 15.10 6.92
N SER A 4 45.54 15.56 5.81
CA SER A 4 44.11 15.37 5.55
C SER A 4 43.89 13.92 5.10
N THR A 5 43.25 13.12 5.95
CA THR A 5 42.83 11.75 5.61
C THR A 5 41.72 11.84 4.56
N GLU A 6 42.04 11.46 3.32
CA GLU A 6 41.05 11.26 2.26
C GLU A 6 40.23 10.01 2.59
N THR A 7 39.01 10.20 3.07
CA THR A 7 38.05 9.09 3.20
C THR A 7 37.61 8.67 1.81
N PRO A 8 37.66 7.37 1.46
CA PRO A 8 37.23 6.92 0.14
C PRO A 8 35.74 7.23 -0.03
N ASN A 9 35.39 8.00 -1.06
CA ASN A 9 34.02 8.24 -1.48
C ASN A 9 33.40 6.88 -1.86
N LYS A 10 32.72 6.27 -0.88
CA LYS A 10 31.96 5.06 -1.10
C LYS A 10 30.84 5.41 -2.08
N PRO A 11 30.75 4.77 -3.26
CA PRO A 11 29.66 5.02 -4.18
C PRO A 11 28.35 4.67 -3.47
N SER A 12 27.52 5.68 -3.21
CA SER A 12 26.17 5.48 -2.67
C SER A 12 25.42 4.63 -3.68
N ALA A 13 25.06 3.40 -3.30
CA ALA A 13 24.23 2.56 -4.14
C ALA A 13 22.95 3.32 -4.49
N PRO A 14 22.49 3.30 -5.75
CA PRO A 14 21.24 3.92 -6.13
C PRO A 14 20.11 3.27 -5.31
N VAL A 15 19.44 4.07 -4.48
CA VAL A 15 18.28 3.60 -3.72
C VAL A 15 17.13 3.44 -4.71
N ALA A 16 16.75 2.19 -4.98
CA ALA A 16 15.57 1.89 -5.76
C ALA A 16 14.35 2.27 -4.92
N TYR A 17 13.70 3.38 -5.27
CA TYR A 17 12.42 3.73 -4.68
C TYR A 17 11.33 2.88 -5.37
N PRO A 18 10.59 2.04 -4.63
CA PRO A 18 9.55 1.19 -5.21
C PRO A 18 8.32 1.98 -5.68
N PHE A 19 8.35 3.31 -5.57
CA PHE A 19 7.35 4.24 -6.08
C PHE A 19 8.01 5.44 -6.72
N THR A 20 7.31 6.05 -7.66
CA THR A 20 7.71 7.28 -8.32
C THR A 20 7.49 8.47 -7.40
N LEU A 21 8.47 9.37 -7.30
CA LEU A 21 8.28 10.68 -6.67
C LEU A 21 7.48 11.55 -7.62
N ILE A 22 6.18 11.70 -7.35
CA ILE A 22 5.32 12.62 -8.10
C ILE A 22 5.62 14.04 -7.61
N LYS A 23 6.28 14.86 -8.43
CA LYS A 23 6.34 16.31 -8.18
C LYS A 23 4.95 16.90 -8.41
N PRO A 24 4.45 17.80 -7.54
CA PRO A 24 3.21 18.52 -7.82
C PRO A 24 3.43 19.36 -9.08
N CYS A 25 2.86 18.93 -10.21
CA CYS A 25 2.88 19.69 -11.45
C CYS A 25 1.89 20.84 -11.28
N GLY A 26 2.37 22.09 -11.30
CA GLY A 26 1.58 23.30 -11.10
C GLY A 26 0.62 23.65 -12.25
N MET A 27 0.08 22.63 -12.94
CA MET A 27 -0.88 22.81 -14.01
C MET A 27 -2.26 23.11 -13.41
N GLN A 28 -2.91 24.18 -13.89
CA GLN A 28 -4.24 24.59 -13.43
C GLN A 28 -5.23 23.41 -13.58
N GLY A 29 -5.73 22.88 -12.46
CA GLY A 29 -6.56 21.67 -12.41
C GLY A 29 -5.88 20.42 -11.83
N ALA A 30 -4.61 20.52 -11.42
CA ALA A 30 -3.90 19.47 -10.71
C ALA A 30 -4.39 19.34 -9.26
N VAL A 31 -4.55 18.09 -8.81
CA VAL A 31 -4.85 17.75 -7.41
C VAL A 31 -3.74 18.32 -6.51
N THR A 32 -4.11 19.18 -5.56
CA THR A 32 -3.17 19.79 -4.61
C THR A 32 -2.87 18.86 -3.43
N LEU A 33 -1.81 19.18 -2.67
CA LEU A 33 -1.52 18.48 -1.41
C LEU A 33 -2.69 18.58 -0.42
N SER A 34 -3.41 19.71 -0.42
CA SER A 34 -4.61 19.90 0.40
C SER A 34 -5.72 18.92 0.00
N ASP A 35 -5.97 18.78 -1.30
CA ASP A 35 -6.98 17.87 -1.85
C ASP A 35 -6.66 16.41 -1.51
N ILE A 36 -5.36 16.04 -1.55
CA ILE A 36 -4.89 14.71 -1.14
C ILE A 36 -5.16 14.48 0.35
N ASN A 37 -4.77 15.44 1.20
CA ASN A 37 -4.97 15.34 2.64
C ASN A 37 -6.46 15.23 3.00
N GLN A 38 -7.33 15.98 2.34
CA GLN A 38 -8.77 15.89 2.54
C GLN A 38 -9.35 14.53 2.16
N ARG A 39 -8.88 13.93 1.05
CA ARG A 39 -9.31 12.59 0.62
C ARG A 39 -8.87 11.48 1.57
N ILE A 40 -7.67 11.60 2.15
CA ILE A 40 -7.16 10.66 3.15
C ILE A 40 -8.03 10.72 4.42
N LEU A 41 -8.39 11.92 4.85
CA LEU A 41 -9.26 12.13 6.02
C LEU A 41 -10.73 11.77 5.75
N THR A 42 -11.14 11.69 4.48
CA THR A 42 -12.53 11.43 4.07
C THR A 42 -12.63 10.19 3.19
N PRO A 43 -12.43 8.98 3.74
CA PRO A 43 -12.51 7.75 2.98
C PRO A 43 -13.92 7.57 2.39
N PRO A 44 -14.05 7.09 1.14
CA PRO A 44 -15.35 6.87 0.51
C PRO A 44 -16.21 5.91 1.33
N ALA A 45 -17.46 6.30 1.59
CA ALA A 45 -18.44 5.46 2.28
C ALA A 45 -18.70 4.12 1.55
N SER A 46 -18.31 3.96 0.29
CA SER A 46 -18.44 2.69 -0.45
C SER A 46 -17.55 1.57 0.11
N MET A 47 -16.46 1.89 0.80
CA MET A 47 -15.60 0.90 1.48
C MET A 47 -16.23 0.36 2.78
N SER A 48 -17.27 1.00 3.32
CA SER A 48 -18.00 0.49 4.50
C SER A 48 -19.01 -0.60 4.15
N LYS A 49 -19.27 -0.85 2.85
CA LYS A 49 -20.14 -1.94 2.36
C LYS A 49 -19.44 -3.29 2.21
N TYR A 50 -18.19 -3.45 2.67
CA TYR A 50 -17.83 -4.76 3.21
C TYR A 50 -18.64 -4.94 4.48
N LYS A 51 -19.92 -5.31 4.30
CA LYS A 51 -20.76 -5.84 5.35
C LYS A 51 -19.88 -6.88 6.04
N LYS A 52 -19.53 -6.60 7.29
CA LYS A 52 -19.22 -7.65 8.25
C LYS A 52 -20.42 -8.59 8.16
N SER A 53 -20.31 -9.66 7.37
CA SER A 53 -21.30 -10.72 7.39
C SER A 53 -21.18 -11.31 8.78
N LYS A 54 -21.99 -10.79 9.70
CA LYS A 54 -22.03 -11.21 11.10
C LYS A 54 -22.59 -12.63 11.27
N ASP A 55 -22.82 -13.35 10.18
CA ASP A 55 -23.46 -14.68 10.18
C ASP A 55 -22.70 -15.73 9.36
N ALA A 56 -21.38 -15.61 9.22
CA ALA A 56 -20.54 -16.74 8.80
C ALA A 56 -19.66 -17.21 9.96
N ALA A 57 -20.28 -17.42 11.11
CA ALA A 57 -19.72 -18.26 12.17
C ALA A 57 -19.75 -19.73 11.70
N SER A 58 -18.87 -20.08 10.76
CA SER A 58 -18.63 -21.47 10.35
C SER A 58 -17.33 -21.51 9.54
N SER A 59 -16.23 -21.75 10.25
CA SER A 59 -14.87 -21.96 9.71
C SER A 59 -14.26 -20.75 8.98
N TYR A 60 -13.43 -19.97 9.68
CA TYR A 60 -12.49 -19.10 8.98
C TYR A 60 -11.64 -19.98 8.05
N PRO A 61 -11.64 -19.75 6.73
CA PRO A 61 -10.83 -20.54 5.83
C PRO A 61 -9.37 -20.40 6.26
N THR A 62 -8.69 -21.53 6.32
CA THR A 62 -7.27 -21.55 6.67
C THR A 62 -6.46 -21.18 5.44
N SER A 63 -5.42 -20.35 5.63
CA SER A 63 -4.49 -20.04 4.55
C SER A 63 -3.83 -21.33 4.07
N ALA A 64 -4.00 -21.65 2.78
CA ALA A 64 -3.37 -22.83 2.16
C ALA A 64 -1.84 -22.82 2.26
N PHE A 65 -1.23 -21.64 2.45
CA PHE A 65 0.22 -21.47 2.58
C PHE A 65 0.72 -21.65 4.01
N SER A 66 0.00 -21.11 5.01
CA SER A 66 0.49 -21.02 6.39
C SER A 66 -0.26 -21.86 7.41
N GLY A 67 -1.41 -22.43 7.07
CA GLY A 67 -2.23 -23.15 8.05
C GLY A 67 -2.90 -22.24 9.09
N LYS A 68 -2.70 -20.92 9.02
CA LYS A 68 -3.29 -19.95 9.96
C LYS A 68 -4.70 -19.52 9.54
N PRO A 69 -5.61 -19.30 10.50
CA PRO A 69 -6.94 -18.76 10.22
C PRO A 69 -6.85 -17.42 9.47
N VAL A 70 -7.56 -17.30 8.34
CA VAL A 70 -7.67 -16.03 7.60
C VAL A 70 -8.75 -15.18 8.27
N VAL A 71 -8.35 -14.03 8.83
CA VAL A 71 -9.24 -13.09 9.53
C VAL A 71 -9.76 -11.97 8.64
N ALA A 72 -9.11 -11.71 7.49
CA ALA A 72 -9.65 -10.78 6.50
C ALA A 72 -9.15 -11.12 5.09
N LEU A 73 -9.97 -10.77 4.09
CA LEU A 73 -9.69 -10.93 2.68
C LEU A 73 -9.95 -9.61 1.96
N THR A 74 -8.97 -9.13 1.19
CA THR A 74 -9.13 -7.95 0.33
C THR A 74 -8.83 -8.34 -1.10
N LYS A 75 -9.74 -8.04 -2.03
CA LYS A 75 -9.53 -8.21 -3.47
C LYS A 75 -9.43 -6.84 -4.13
N ILE A 76 -8.32 -6.58 -4.81
CA ILE A 76 -8.02 -5.33 -5.51
C ILE A 76 -8.04 -5.63 -7.01
N GLN A 77 -8.96 -5.00 -7.73
CA GLN A 77 -8.99 -5.10 -9.19
C GLN A 77 -7.87 -4.24 -9.77
N THR A 78 -7.09 -4.79 -10.70
CA THR A 78 -6.04 -4.01 -11.38
C THR A 78 -6.66 -3.11 -12.44
N GLU A 79 -5.97 -2.02 -12.75
CA GLU A 79 -6.31 -1.17 -13.90
C GLU A 79 -6.34 -2.02 -15.19
N GLY A 80 -7.29 -1.71 -16.07
CA GLY A 80 -7.52 -2.48 -17.31
C GLY A 80 -8.33 -3.77 -17.14
N GLY A 81 -8.81 -4.10 -15.93
CA GLY A 81 -9.80 -5.18 -15.69
C GLY A 81 -9.31 -6.61 -15.97
N LYS A 82 -8.04 -6.78 -16.35
CA LYS A 82 -7.46 -8.07 -16.77
C LYS A 82 -6.98 -8.94 -15.59
N GLY A 83 -7.04 -8.43 -14.36
CA GLY A 83 -6.51 -9.15 -13.20
C GLY A 83 -6.97 -8.59 -11.85
N SER A 84 -6.55 -9.30 -10.81
CA SER A 84 -6.81 -8.91 -9.43
C SER A 84 -5.68 -9.36 -8.50
N ILE A 85 -5.38 -8.55 -7.50
CA ILE A 85 -4.50 -8.90 -6.38
C ILE A 85 -5.39 -9.29 -5.19
N THR A 86 -5.11 -10.45 -4.59
CA THR A 86 -5.83 -10.91 -3.39
C THR A 86 -4.90 -10.89 -2.18
N ILE A 87 -5.29 -10.18 -1.13
CA ILE A 87 -4.55 -10.07 0.13
C ILE A 87 -5.34 -10.82 1.21
N MET A 88 -4.71 -11.86 1.78
CA MET A 88 -5.24 -12.61 2.93
C MET A 88 -4.51 -12.17 4.20
N ARG A 89 -5.24 -11.63 5.18
CA ARG A 89 -4.70 -11.38 6.52
C ARG A 89 -4.98 -12.59 7.39
N THR A 90 -3.94 -13.26 7.85
CA THR A 90 -4.05 -14.36 8.80
C THR A 90 -3.82 -13.90 10.23
N LYS A 91 -4.37 -14.64 11.20
CA LYS A 91 -4.09 -14.46 12.63
C LYS A 91 -3.29 -15.65 13.13
N GLY A 92 -2.24 -15.40 13.90
CA GLY A 92 -1.54 -16.41 14.70
C GLY A 92 -0.22 -15.88 15.17
#